data_AF-A0A8S3R4S2-F1
#
_entry.id   AF-A0A8S3R4S2-F1
#
_cell.length_a   1.000
_cell.length_b   1.000
_cell.length_c   1.000
_cell.angle_alpha   90.00
_cell.angle_beta   90.00
_cell.angle_gamma   90.00
#
_symmetry.space_group_name_H-M   'P 1'
#
loop_
_entity.id
_entity.type
_entity.pdbx_description
1 polymer ?
#
loop_
_entity_poly.entity_id
_entity_poly.type
_entity_poly.pdbx_seq_one_letter_code
_entity_poly.pdbx_strand_id
1 'polypeptide(L)'
;MRFLEMVQLIVKKVHGISPVTTTDEHGITSFRIYFSDVDDKTVKEINVETKVVKRLAGTGRAGSEDGCQTTAQFQQPTSVCSEKKNVFVCDNAVGQVKMITPSSSLLKYLEILHKLLSTFGFTKDKQNFSIDDAISRLADIDDFLCLCDIEIKTITSEKHALQGPDGANSMQTKHDISQLITALKSLRYVVNETEPLFKAKFSLKSTSTTIVENFSLR
;
A
#
# COMPACT_ATOMS: atom_id res chain seq x y z
N MET A 1 29.95 15.67 -22.95
CA MET A 1 29.86 14.29 -22.43
C MET A 1 28.38 13.95 -22.39
N ARG A 2 27.90 13.05 -23.27
CA ARG A 2 26.46 12.74 -23.33
C ARG A 2 26.08 12.07 -22.00
N PHE A 3 24.92 12.39 -21.43
CA PHE A 3 24.43 11.83 -20.17
C PHE A 3 24.58 10.29 -20.10
N LEU A 4 24.41 9.61 -21.24
CA LEU A 4 24.62 8.17 -21.40
C LEU A 4 26.08 7.72 -21.14
N GLU A 5 27.08 8.50 -21.53
CA GLU A 5 28.51 8.23 -21.27
C GLU A 5 28.83 8.43 -19.78
N MET A 6 28.22 9.43 -19.13
CA MET A 6 28.37 9.68 -17.69
C MET A 6 27.74 8.55 -16.87
N VAL A 7 26.55 8.09 -17.25
CA VAL A 7 25.87 6.93 -16.67
C VAL A 7 26.68 5.65 -16.89
N GLN A 8 27.23 5.42 -18.09
CA GLN A 8 28.10 4.27 -18.34
C GLN A 8 29.38 4.31 -17.49
N LEU A 9 29.91 5.50 -17.20
CA LEU A 9 31.06 5.69 -16.32
C LEU A 9 30.70 5.38 -14.86
N ILE A 10 29.54 5.83 -14.38
CA ILE A 10 29.02 5.55 -13.03
C ILE A 10 28.76 4.04 -12.89
N VAL A 11 28.08 3.42 -13.85
CA VAL A 11 27.81 1.97 -13.85
C VAL A 11 29.10 1.15 -13.89
N LYS A 12 30.11 1.53 -14.69
CA LYS A 12 31.44 0.89 -14.69
C LYS A 12 32.14 1.02 -13.34
N LYS A 13 32.00 2.15 -12.65
CA LYS A 13 32.61 2.40 -11.34
C LYS A 13 31.91 1.61 -10.22
N VAL A 14 30.60 1.37 -10.34
CA VAL A 14 29.80 0.55 -9.42
C VAL A 14 30.13 -0.95 -9.54
N HIS A 15 30.50 -1.47 -10.71
CA HIS A 15 30.90 -2.89 -10.87
C HIS A 15 32.20 -3.27 -10.12
N GLY A 16 32.98 -2.28 -9.66
CA GLY A 16 34.18 -2.49 -8.83
C GLY A 16 33.95 -2.34 -7.33
N ILE A 17 32.72 -2.09 -6.90
CA ILE A 17 32.36 -1.86 -5.50
C ILE A 17 31.39 -2.99 -5.13
N SER A 18 31.77 -3.82 -4.15
CA SER A 18 30.84 -4.77 -3.51
C SER A 18 29.52 -4.06 -3.22
N PRO A 19 28.35 -4.69 -3.45
CA PRO A 19 27.05 -4.03 -3.37
C PRO A 19 26.98 -3.26 -2.06
N VAL A 20 26.94 -1.94 -2.18
CA VAL A 20 26.92 -1.05 -1.03
C VAL A 20 25.58 -1.30 -0.34
N THR A 21 25.64 -1.94 0.83
CA THR A 21 24.50 -2.22 1.71
C THR A 21 24.07 -0.99 2.50
N THR A 22 24.39 0.23 2.03
CA THR A 22 23.94 1.45 2.68
C THR A 22 22.50 1.72 2.24
N THR A 23 21.62 1.54 3.20
CA THR A 23 20.24 2.02 3.24
C THR A 23 20.08 3.39 2.55
N ASP A 24 19.32 3.41 1.45
CA ASP A 24 18.31 4.41 1.10
C ASP A 24 18.65 5.91 1.18
N GLU A 25 19.85 6.33 0.84
CA GLU A 25 20.17 7.76 0.72
C GLU A 25 20.70 8.08 -0.69
N HIS A 26 20.25 9.19 -1.28
CA HIS A 26 20.70 9.76 -2.58
C HIS A 26 20.09 9.19 -3.87
N GLY A 27 18.89 8.60 -3.84
CA GLY A 27 18.22 8.14 -5.07
C GLY A 27 18.76 6.81 -5.61
N ILE A 28 19.48 6.06 -4.78
CA ILE A 28 20.00 4.73 -5.09
C ILE A 28 19.33 3.73 -4.16
N THR A 29 18.81 2.67 -4.76
CA THR A 29 18.38 1.44 -4.05
C THR A 29 19.22 0.28 -4.58
N SER A 30 19.23 -0.86 -3.90
CA SER A 30 20.14 -2.00 -4.15
C SER A 30 20.30 -2.41 -5.63
N PHE A 31 19.34 -2.14 -6.52
CA PHE A 31 19.43 -2.40 -7.96
C PHE A 31 18.88 -1.29 -8.88
N ARG A 32 18.52 -0.12 -8.34
CA ARG A 32 17.96 0.99 -9.14
C ARG A 32 18.59 2.32 -8.80
N ILE A 33 18.88 3.09 -9.85
CA ILE A 33 19.32 4.48 -9.75
C ILE A 33 18.21 5.37 -10.29
N TYR A 34 17.73 6.31 -9.49
CA TYR A 34 16.77 7.32 -9.88
C TYR A 34 17.49 8.61 -10.26
N PHE A 35 16.98 9.30 -11.27
CA PHE A 35 17.50 10.61 -11.66
C PHE A 35 16.40 11.47 -12.27
N SER A 36 16.50 12.78 -12.09
CA SER A 36 15.65 13.72 -12.80
C SER A 36 16.30 14.13 -14.13
N ASP A 37 15.47 14.26 -15.14
CA ASP A 37 15.83 14.78 -16.46
C ASP A 37 15.10 16.11 -16.61
N VAL A 38 15.84 17.20 -16.40
CA VAL A 38 15.30 18.56 -16.43
C VAL A 38 14.79 18.93 -17.82
N ASP A 39 15.52 18.53 -18.88
CA ASP A 39 15.18 18.85 -20.26
C ASP A 39 13.91 18.09 -20.70
N ASP A 40 13.87 16.79 -20.41
CA ASP A 40 12.72 15.92 -20.66
C ASP A 40 11.63 16.07 -19.60
N LYS A 41 11.79 16.94 -18.59
CA LYS A 41 10.82 17.21 -17.50
C LYS A 41 10.23 15.95 -16.88
N THR A 42 11.09 14.97 -16.64
CA THR A 42 10.69 13.64 -16.17
C THR A 42 11.61 13.15 -15.08
N VAL A 43 11.15 12.15 -14.34
CA VAL A 43 11.98 11.35 -13.47
C VAL A 43 12.13 9.98 -14.10
N LYS A 44 13.36 9.49 -14.14
CA LYS A 44 13.75 8.24 -14.79
C LYS A 44 14.44 7.34 -13.79
N GLU A 45 14.45 6.06 -14.09
CA GLU A 45 15.21 5.06 -13.35
C GLU A 45 16.04 4.20 -14.27
N ILE A 46 17.13 3.68 -13.74
CA ILE A 46 18.03 2.74 -14.39
C ILE A 46 18.04 1.46 -13.56
N ASN A 47 17.72 0.35 -14.19
CA ASN A 47 18.00 -0.96 -13.62
C ASN A 47 19.49 -1.28 -13.87
N VAL A 48 20.27 -1.43 -12.80
CA VAL A 48 21.74 -1.54 -12.88
C VAL A 48 22.18 -2.86 -13.54
N GLU A 49 21.40 -3.93 -13.40
CA GLU A 49 21.69 -5.26 -13.96
C GLU A 49 21.43 -5.31 -15.47
N THR A 50 20.23 -4.90 -15.88
CA THR A 50 19.78 -4.93 -17.27
C THR A 50 20.27 -3.73 -18.08
N LYS A 51 20.75 -2.67 -17.41
CA LYS A 51 21.15 -1.39 -17.99
C LYS A 51 20.02 -0.69 -18.77
N VAL A 52 18.78 -1.06 -18.50
CA VAL A 52 17.60 -0.47 -19.11
C VAL A 52 17.22 0.79 -18.36
N VAL A 53 17.07 1.90 -19.10
CA VAL A 53 16.52 3.16 -18.60
C VAL A 53 15.03 3.18 -18.90
N LYS A 54 14.20 3.50 -17.91
CA LYS A 54 12.78 3.76 -18.12
C LYS A 54 12.33 5.03 -17.41
N ARG A 55 11.26 5.61 -17.93
CA ARG A 55 10.59 6.75 -17.29
C ARG A 55 9.84 6.27 -16.05
N LEU A 56 10.15 6.83 -14.89
CA LEU A 56 9.45 6.55 -13.63
C LEU A 56 8.20 7.42 -13.48
N ALA A 57 8.26 8.69 -13.87
CA ALA A 57 7.12 9.61 -13.87
C ALA A 57 7.36 10.80 -14.80
N GLY A 58 6.28 11.40 -15.29
CA GLY A 58 6.32 12.65 -16.06
C GLY A 58 5.74 12.51 -17.48
N THR A 59 5.00 13.52 -17.93
CA THR A 59 4.53 13.58 -19.33
C THR A 59 5.60 14.10 -20.30
N GLY A 60 6.62 14.78 -19.80
CA GLY A 60 7.60 15.57 -20.57
C GLY A 60 7.12 16.97 -20.95
N ARG A 61 5.87 17.33 -20.58
CA ARG A 61 5.35 18.68 -20.68
C ARG A 61 5.58 19.43 -19.37
N ALA A 62 5.89 20.71 -19.48
CA ALA A 62 6.08 21.58 -18.34
C ALA A 62 4.74 21.81 -17.63
N GLY A 63 4.73 21.66 -16.32
CA GLY A 63 3.59 21.94 -15.48
C GLY A 63 3.78 21.38 -14.08
N SER A 64 2.79 21.57 -13.23
CA SER A 64 2.82 21.17 -11.81
C SER A 64 1.72 20.18 -11.44
N GLU A 65 0.99 19.65 -12.41
CA GLU A 65 -0.12 18.72 -12.16
C GLU A 65 0.38 17.41 -11.52
N ASP A 66 -0.31 17.00 -10.47
CA ASP A 66 -0.13 15.67 -9.89
C ASP A 66 -0.87 14.62 -10.72
N GLY A 67 -0.49 13.36 -10.57
CA GLY A 67 -1.10 12.28 -11.32
C GLY A 67 -0.37 10.96 -11.21
N CYS A 68 -0.78 10.00 -12.03
CA CYS A 68 -0.05 8.75 -12.16
C CYS A 68 1.23 8.96 -12.98
N GLN A 69 2.05 7.91 -13.07
CA GLN A 69 3.33 7.90 -13.79
C GLN A 69 3.28 8.57 -15.17
N THR A 70 2.19 8.41 -15.92
CA THR A 70 2.05 8.92 -17.29
C THR A 70 1.35 10.28 -17.41
N THR A 71 0.72 10.78 -16.34
CA THR A 71 -0.02 12.05 -16.36
C THR A 71 0.58 13.14 -15.47
N ALA A 72 1.42 12.77 -14.50
CA ALA A 72 2.13 13.71 -13.65
C ALA A 72 3.00 14.67 -14.49
N GLN A 73 3.12 15.92 -14.06
CA GLN A 73 3.91 16.95 -14.72
C GLN A 73 4.96 17.50 -13.76
N PHE A 74 6.10 17.87 -14.34
CA PHE A 74 7.20 18.56 -13.67
C PHE A 74 7.56 19.80 -14.47
N GLN A 75 7.92 20.88 -13.79
CA GLN A 75 8.35 22.12 -14.43
C GLN A 75 9.87 22.14 -14.57
N GLN A 76 10.60 21.88 -13.49
CA GLN A 76 12.05 21.81 -13.44
C GLN A 76 12.50 20.84 -12.33
N PRO A 77 12.43 19.51 -12.56
CA PRO A 77 12.83 18.52 -11.56
C PRO A 77 14.36 18.48 -11.45
N THR A 78 14.94 19.01 -10.38
CA THR A 78 16.40 19.21 -10.29
C THR A 78 17.13 18.17 -9.45
N SER A 79 16.47 17.60 -8.46
CA SER A 79 17.08 16.63 -7.56
C SER A 79 16.09 15.55 -7.18
N VAL A 80 16.62 14.35 -6.95
CA VAL A 80 15.85 13.20 -6.46
C VAL A 80 16.51 12.61 -5.22
N CYS A 81 15.68 12.13 -4.31
CA CYS A 81 16.08 11.29 -3.20
C CYS A 81 15.12 10.09 -3.16
N SER A 82 15.58 8.92 -2.77
CA SER A 82 14.72 7.76 -2.60
C SER A 82 14.79 7.31 -1.16
N GLU A 83 13.65 6.97 -0.59
CA GLU A 83 13.57 6.28 0.69
C GLU A 83 12.68 5.05 0.51
N LYS A 84 13.24 3.85 0.71
CA LYS A 84 12.55 2.58 0.50
C LYS A 84 11.90 2.49 -0.90
N LYS A 85 10.57 2.57 -0.96
CA LYS A 85 9.76 2.49 -2.18
C LYS A 85 9.38 3.86 -2.75
N ASN A 86 9.66 4.94 -2.02
CA ASN A 86 9.27 6.30 -2.37
C ASN A 86 10.43 7.03 -3.04
N VAL A 87 10.12 7.88 -4.01
CA VAL A 87 11.08 8.80 -4.64
C VAL A 87 10.58 10.22 -4.47
N PHE A 88 11.34 11.03 -3.77
CA PHE A 88 11.12 12.45 -3.59
C PHE A 88 11.84 13.24 -4.67
N VAL A 89 11.18 14.26 -5.19
CA VAL A 89 11.63 15.06 -6.32
C VAL A 89 11.47 16.53 -5.96
N CYS A 90 12.55 17.29 -6.02
CA CYS A 90 12.45 18.75 -5.90
C CYS A 90 12.17 19.33 -7.27
N ASP A 91 11.01 19.95 -7.42
CA ASP A 91 10.63 20.73 -8.60
C ASP A 91 10.87 22.22 -8.32
N ASN A 92 12.08 22.67 -8.67
CA ASN A 92 12.60 23.97 -8.24
C ASN A 92 11.82 25.16 -8.81
N ALA A 93 11.31 25.05 -10.04
CA ALA A 93 10.59 26.16 -10.67
C ALA A 93 9.21 26.39 -10.04
N VAL A 94 8.60 25.35 -9.47
CA VAL A 94 7.31 25.45 -8.75
C VAL A 94 7.52 25.61 -7.23
N GLY A 95 8.73 25.36 -6.73
CA GLY A 95 9.04 25.40 -5.30
C GLY A 95 8.39 24.26 -4.52
N GLN A 96 8.20 23.09 -5.14
CA GLN A 96 7.49 21.95 -4.56
C GLN A 96 8.41 20.74 -4.40
N VAL A 97 8.19 19.97 -3.33
CA VAL A 97 8.71 18.60 -3.21
C VAL A 97 7.57 17.65 -3.57
N LYS A 98 7.73 16.88 -4.64
CA LYS A 98 6.77 15.89 -5.10
C LYS A 98 7.22 14.49 -4.69
N MET A 99 6.28 13.64 -4.29
CA MET A 99 6.56 12.24 -3.92
C MET A 99 5.96 11.30 -4.97
N ILE A 100 6.79 10.40 -5.48
CA ILE A 100 6.38 9.27 -6.31
C ILE A 100 6.34 8.04 -5.40
N THR A 101 5.16 7.46 -5.24
CA THR A 101 4.93 6.30 -4.36
C THR A 101 4.12 5.21 -5.07
N PRO A 102 4.36 3.92 -4.82
CA PRO A 102 3.53 2.84 -5.37
C PRO A 102 2.10 2.92 -4.83
N SER A 103 1.12 2.77 -5.72
CA SER A 103 -0.30 2.67 -5.33
C SER A 103 -0.65 1.30 -4.72
N SER A 104 0.24 0.32 -4.75
CA SER A 104 -0.02 -1.04 -4.28
C SER A 104 -0.41 -1.10 -2.80
N SER A 105 0.18 -0.27 -1.95
CA SER A 105 -0.17 -0.22 -0.52
C SER A 105 -1.61 0.29 -0.31
N LEU A 106 -2.01 1.34 -1.05
CA LEU A 106 -3.38 1.86 -1.00
C LEU A 106 -4.37 0.85 -1.56
N LEU A 107 -4.05 0.20 -2.69
CA LEU A 107 -4.90 -0.84 -3.27
C LEU A 107 -5.11 -1.99 -2.28
N LYS A 108 -4.04 -2.44 -1.62
CA LYS A 108 -4.13 -3.50 -0.61
C LYS A 108 -5.03 -3.11 0.57
N TYR A 109 -4.91 -1.87 1.05
CA TYR A 109 -5.81 -1.36 2.08
C TYR A 109 -7.27 -1.36 1.62
N LEU A 110 -7.55 -0.87 0.41
CA LEU A 110 -8.90 -0.84 -0.15
C LEU A 110 -9.47 -2.25 -0.38
N GLU A 111 -8.65 -3.21 -0.79
CA GLU A 111 -9.04 -4.62 -0.90
C GLU A 111 -9.48 -5.18 0.46
N ILE A 112 -8.72 -4.90 1.52
CA ILE A 112 -8.99 -5.36 2.88
C ILE A 112 -10.27 -4.69 3.42
N LEU A 113 -10.43 -3.39 3.21
CA LEU A 113 -11.64 -2.66 3.57
C LEU A 113 -12.87 -3.22 2.83
N HIS A 114 -12.77 -3.42 1.51
CA HIS A 114 -13.84 -4.04 0.73
C HIS A 114 -14.15 -5.46 1.22
N LYS A 115 -13.13 -6.25 1.56
CA LYS A 115 -13.30 -7.60 2.11
C LYS A 115 -14.08 -7.58 3.42
N LEU A 116 -13.77 -6.66 4.32
CA LEU A 116 -14.50 -6.46 5.57
C LEU A 116 -15.97 -6.10 5.31
N LEU A 117 -16.19 -5.03 4.53
CA LEU A 117 -17.52 -4.49 4.25
C LEU A 117 -18.42 -5.51 3.51
N SER A 118 -17.87 -6.20 2.52
CA SER A 118 -18.60 -7.22 1.75
C SER A 118 -18.99 -8.42 2.60
N THR A 119 -18.16 -8.81 3.59
CA THR A 119 -18.46 -9.92 4.50
C THR A 119 -19.78 -9.71 5.24
N PHE A 120 -20.07 -8.47 5.62
CA PHE A 120 -21.30 -8.08 6.33
C PHE A 120 -22.37 -7.48 5.42
N GLY A 121 -22.16 -7.47 4.10
CA GLY A 121 -23.13 -6.99 3.13
C GLY A 121 -23.26 -5.47 3.03
N PHE A 122 -22.25 -4.71 3.42
CA PHE A 122 -22.20 -3.25 3.25
C PHE A 122 -21.80 -2.81 1.84
N THR A 123 -21.75 -3.73 0.88
CA THR A 123 -21.41 -3.48 -0.52
C THR A 123 -22.61 -3.72 -1.43
N LYS A 124 -22.65 -3.07 -2.60
CA LYS A 124 -23.70 -3.30 -3.62
C LYS A 124 -23.75 -4.76 -4.09
N ASP A 125 -22.63 -5.47 -3.98
CA ASP A 125 -22.52 -6.86 -4.37
C ASP A 125 -23.39 -7.75 -3.48
N LYS A 126 -24.24 -8.56 -4.12
CA LYS A 126 -25.17 -9.46 -3.42
C LYS A 126 -24.51 -10.76 -2.94
N GLN A 127 -23.19 -10.76 -2.75
CA GLN A 127 -22.48 -11.94 -2.24
C GLN A 127 -22.96 -12.24 -0.81
N ASN A 128 -23.26 -13.52 -0.55
CA ASN A 128 -23.60 -14.02 0.77
C ASN A 128 -22.48 -14.98 1.19
N PHE A 129 -21.95 -14.77 2.38
CA PHE A 129 -20.89 -15.59 2.95
C PHE A 129 -21.47 -16.46 4.06
N SER A 130 -21.00 -17.71 4.15
CA SER A 130 -21.29 -18.55 5.32
C SER A 130 -20.54 -18.02 6.55
N ILE A 131 -20.88 -18.54 7.74
CA ILE A 131 -20.14 -18.17 8.98
C ILE A 131 -18.68 -18.59 8.88
N ASP A 132 -18.39 -19.76 8.30
CA ASP A 132 -17.02 -20.24 8.12
C ASP A 132 -16.24 -19.36 7.12
N ASP A 133 -16.88 -18.94 6.02
CA ASP A 133 -16.29 -17.98 5.08
C ASP A 133 -16.00 -16.65 5.77
N ALA A 134 -16.93 -16.14 6.58
CA ALA A 134 -16.75 -14.89 7.30
C ALA A 134 -15.58 -14.98 8.29
N ILE A 135 -15.47 -16.06 9.07
CA ILE A 135 -14.35 -16.29 9.96
C ILE A 135 -13.02 -16.31 9.19
N SER A 136 -12.95 -17.05 8.08
CA SER A 136 -11.75 -17.10 7.24
C SER A 136 -11.39 -15.72 6.69
N ARG A 137 -12.38 -14.96 6.23
CA ARG A 137 -12.16 -13.63 5.66
C ARG A 137 -11.67 -12.63 6.71
N LEU A 138 -12.21 -12.66 7.93
CA LEU A 138 -11.73 -11.82 9.02
C LEU A 138 -10.34 -12.26 9.52
N ALA A 139 -10.03 -13.56 9.51
CA ALA A 139 -8.68 -14.04 9.83
C ALA A 139 -7.64 -13.49 8.84
N ASP A 140 -7.93 -13.49 7.54
CA ASP A 140 -7.05 -12.89 6.53
C ASP A 140 -6.86 -11.37 6.73
N ILE A 141 -7.88 -10.68 7.28
CA ILE A 141 -7.80 -9.26 7.62
C ILE A 141 -6.89 -9.07 8.85
N ASP A 142 -7.07 -9.89 9.88
CA ASP A 142 -6.24 -9.88 11.10
C ASP A 142 -4.76 -10.14 10.76
N ASP A 143 -4.49 -11.14 9.92
CA ASP A 143 -3.15 -11.47 9.42
C ASP A 143 -2.53 -10.27 8.68
N PHE A 144 -3.30 -9.60 7.83
CA PHE A 144 -2.82 -8.39 7.14
C PHE A 144 -2.46 -7.27 8.13
N LEU A 145 -3.30 -7.00 9.13
CA LEU A 145 -3.02 -5.98 10.15
C LEU A 145 -1.76 -6.33 10.96
N CYS A 146 -1.55 -7.61 11.27
CA CYS A 146 -0.37 -8.12 11.94
C CYS A 146 0.90 -7.94 11.08
N LEU A 147 0.81 -8.22 9.78
CA LEU A 147 1.91 -8.00 8.83
C LEU A 147 2.30 -6.51 8.76
N CYS A 148 1.33 -5.59 8.75
CA CYS A 148 1.63 -4.16 8.80
C CYS A 148 2.42 -3.77 10.05
N ASP A 149 2.06 -4.30 11.23
CA ASP A 149 2.79 -4.05 12.46
C ASP A 149 4.22 -4.60 12.42
N ILE A 150 4.40 -5.80 11.83
CA ILE A 150 5.73 -6.40 11.63
C ILE A 150 6.57 -5.53 10.70
N GLU A 151 6.00 -5.05 9.59
CA GLU A 151 6.68 -4.15 8.66
C GLU A 151 7.13 -2.87 9.37
N ILE A 152 6.25 -2.24 10.16
CA ILE A 152 6.59 -1.00 10.89
C ILE A 152 7.69 -1.26 11.91
N LYS A 153 7.59 -2.31 12.74
CA LYS A 153 8.65 -2.65 13.70
C LYS A 153 9.99 -2.92 13.04
N THR A 154 9.96 -3.55 11.87
CA THR A 154 11.17 -3.81 11.06
C THR A 154 11.78 -2.50 10.57
N ILE A 155 10.95 -1.52 10.19
CA ILE A 155 11.38 -0.21 9.71
C ILE A 155 11.91 0.68 10.84
N THR A 156 11.19 0.77 11.95
CA THR A 156 11.47 1.72 13.03
C THR A 156 12.43 1.18 14.09
N SER A 157 12.73 -0.13 14.05
CA SER A 157 13.47 -0.85 15.12
C SER A 157 12.81 -0.72 16.50
N GLU A 158 11.52 -0.37 16.53
CA GLU A 158 10.69 -0.24 17.73
C GLU A 158 10.53 -1.59 18.42
N LYS A 159 10.83 -1.64 19.73
CA LYS A 159 10.61 -2.83 20.57
C LYS A 159 9.32 -2.78 21.37
N HIS A 160 8.65 -1.62 21.39
CA HIS A 160 7.42 -1.40 22.14
C HIS A 160 6.17 -1.77 21.32
N ALA A 161 5.01 -1.81 21.97
CA ALA A 161 3.73 -2.07 21.31
C ALA A 161 3.30 -0.84 20.48
N LEU A 162 3.29 -0.99 19.16
CA LEU A 162 2.96 0.11 18.25
C LEU A 162 1.57 0.71 18.50
N GLN A 163 1.50 2.04 18.37
CA GLN A 163 0.27 2.84 18.48
C GLN A 163 0.10 3.77 17.27
N GLY A 164 -1.06 4.44 17.18
CA GLY A 164 -1.43 5.26 16.02
C GLY A 164 -0.39 6.31 15.58
N PRO A 165 0.31 7.02 16.50
CA PRO A 165 1.38 7.96 16.14
C PRO A 165 2.55 7.34 15.38
N ASP A 166 2.79 6.03 15.54
CA ASP A 166 3.91 5.32 14.90
C ASP A 166 3.60 4.95 13.44
N GLY A 167 2.45 5.42 12.92
CA GLY A 167 1.94 5.03 11.60
C GLY A 167 1.34 3.61 11.58
N ALA A 168 1.11 3.03 12.76
CA ALA A 168 0.59 1.66 12.91
C ALA A 168 -0.92 1.61 13.04
N ASN A 169 -1.46 0.40 12.85
CA ASN A 169 -2.87 0.15 13.08
C ASN A 169 -3.22 0.41 14.55
N SER A 170 -4.34 1.10 14.81
CA SER A 170 -4.74 1.37 16.19
C SER A 170 -4.99 0.06 16.95
N MET A 171 -4.64 0.03 18.24
CA MET A 171 -4.92 -1.12 19.09
C MET A 171 -6.40 -1.47 19.11
N GLN A 172 -7.27 -0.46 19.07
CA GLN A 172 -8.72 -0.64 19.02
C GLN A 172 -9.15 -1.41 17.76
N THR A 173 -8.62 -1.04 16.59
CA THR A 173 -8.97 -1.70 15.31
C THR A 173 -8.64 -3.19 15.35
N LYS A 174 -7.44 -3.54 15.83
CA LYS A 174 -7.02 -4.95 15.96
C LYS A 174 -7.88 -5.71 16.98
N HIS A 175 -8.18 -5.06 18.11
CA HIS A 175 -9.05 -5.63 19.13
C HIS A 175 -10.45 -5.93 18.58
N ASP A 176 -11.04 -4.97 17.85
CA ASP A 176 -12.38 -5.11 17.29
C ASP A 176 -12.46 -6.24 16.26
N ILE A 177 -11.46 -6.36 15.38
CA ILE A 177 -11.39 -7.48 14.42
C ILE A 177 -11.29 -8.82 15.15
N SER A 178 -10.46 -8.92 16.19
CA SER A 178 -10.32 -10.14 17.00
C SER A 178 -11.63 -10.50 17.74
N GLN A 179 -12.33 -9.49 18.27
CA GLN A 179 -13.65 -9.67 18.88
C GLN A 179 -14.70 -10.15 17.88
N LEU A 180 -14.71 -9.59 16.67
CA LEU A 180 -15.62 -10.04 15.61
C LEU A 180 -15.36 -11.50 15.23
N ILE A 181 -14.10 -11.93 15.12
CA ILE A 181 -13.75 -13.34 14.87
C ILE A 181 -14.27 -14.23 16.01
N THR A 182 -14.09 -13.81 17.26
CA THR A 182 -14.53 -14.56 18.44
C THR A 182 -16.06 -14.65 18.52
N ALA A 183 -16.76 -13.56 18.20
CA ALA A 183 -18.20 -13.51 18.12
C ALA A 183 -18.74 -14.45 17.03
N LEU A 184 -18.12 -14.46 15.85
CA LEU A 184 -18.51 -15.36 14.76
C LEU A 184 -18.27 -16.83 15.10
N LYS A 185 -17.17 -17.16 15.80
CA LYS A 185 -16.92 -18.52 16.30
C LYS A 185 -17.98 -18.96 17.30
N SER A 186 -18.37 -18.08 18.21
CA SER A 186 -19.45 -18.33 19.18
C SER A 186 -20.80 -18.50 18.47
N LEU A 187 -21.09 -17.65 17.48
CA LEU A 187 -22.30 -17.74 16.67
C LEU A 187 -22.36 -19.05 15.88
N ARG A 188 -21.24 -19.48 15.30
CA ARG A 188 -21.13 -20.78 14.62
C ARG A 188 -21.50 -21.93 15.55
N TYR A 189 -21.01 -21.90 16.80
CA TYR A 189 -21.34 -22.89 17.80
C TYR A 189 -22.86 -22.90 18.07
N VAL A 190 -23.45 -21.75 18.40
CA VAL A 190 -24.89 -21.64 18.68
C VAL A 190 -25.75 -22.09 17.49
N VAL A 191 -25.42 -21.67 16.27
CA VAL A 191 -26.18 -22.04 15.06
C VAL A 191 -26.11 -23.54 14.78
N ASN A 192 -24.97 -24.19 15.06
CA ASN A 192 -24.83 -25.63 14.90
C ASN A 192 -25.61 -26.42 15.98
N GLU A 193 -25.77 -25.87 17.19
CA GLU A 193 -26.48 -26.52 18.30
C GLU A 193 -28.01 -26.33 18.26
N THR A 194 -28.52 -25.24 17.68
CA THR A 194 -29.93 -24.84 17.84
C THR A 194 -30.92 -25.50 16.87
N GLU A 195 -30.57 -25.70 15.58
CA GLU A 195 -31.36 -26.51 14.62
C GLU A 195 -30.64 -26.58 13.24
N PRO A 196 -30.42 -27.77 12.62
CA PRO A 196 -29.74 -27.89 11.33
C PRO A 196 -30.39 -27.10 10.18
N LEU A 197 -31.71 -26.91 10.20
CA LEU A 197 -32.48 -26.17 9.20
C LEU A 197 -32.30 -24.66 9.33
N PHE A 198 -31.93 -24.15 10.52
CA PHE A 198 -31.65 -22.73 10.73
C PHE A 198 -30.36 -22.30 10.02
N LYS A 199 -29.36 -23.20 9.99
CA LYS A 199 -28.09 -22.99 9.27
C LYS A 199 -28.29 -22.65 7.80
N ALA A 200 -29.29 -23.25 7.14
CA ALA A 200 -29.61 -22.99 5.73
C ALA A 200 -30.27 -21.62 5.48
N LYS A 201 -30.84 -20.99 6.52
CA LYS A 201 -31.53 -19.70 6.44
C LYS A 201 -30.75 -18.54 7.04
N PHE A 202 -29.74 -18.83 7.85
CA PHE A 202 -28.94 -17.82 8.51
C PHE A 202 -28.15 -16.98 7.49
N SER A 203 -28.20 -15.66 7.67
CA SER A 203 -27.45 -14.71 6.84
C SER A 203 -26.71 -13.73 7.73
N LEU A 204 -25.39 -13.59 7.55
CA LEU A 204 -24.59 -12.59 8.26
C LEU A 204 -25.07 -11.16 8.02
N LYS A 205 -25.73 -10.88 6.89
CA LYS A 205 -26.29 -9.55 6.64
C LYS A 205 -27.32 -9.18 7.71
N SER A 206 -28.09 -10.16 8.16
CA SER A 206 -29.13 -9.94 9.18
C SER A 206 -28.59 -9.60 10.57
N THR A 207 -27.29 -9.84 10.83
CA THR A 207 -26.67 -9.50 12.12
C THR A 207 -26.22 -8.04 12.20
N SER A 208 -26.30 -7.29 11.10
CA SER A 208 -25.99 -5.86 11.07
C SER A 208 -27.19 -5.05 11.55
N THR A 209 -27.03 -4.27 12.62
CA THR A 209 -28.08 -3.38 13.17
C THR A 209 -28.61 -2.40 12.13
N THR A 210 -27.80 -2.00 11.15
CA THR A 210 -28.21 -1.16 10.01
C THR A 210 -29.36 -1.76 9.18
N ILE A 211 -29.45 -3.10 9.10
CA ILE A 211 -30.55 -3.81 8.41
C ILE A 211 -31.74 -4.00 9.35
N VAL A 212 -31.49 -4.21 10.65
CA VAL A 212 -32.52 -4.34 11.69
C VAL A 212 -33.26 -3.02 11.93
N GLU A 213 -32.57 -1.89 11.81
CA GLU A 213 -33.11 -0.53 12.01
C GLU A 213 -33.60 0.13 10.72
N ASN A 214 -33.58 -0.59 9.59
CA ASN A 214 -34.02 -0.09 8.28
C ASN A 214 -33.30 1.21 7.84
N PHE A 215 -32.00 1.32 8.11
CA PHE A 215 -31.12 2.32 7.49
C PHE A 215 -30.79 1.89 6.05
N SER A 216 -31.84 1.71 5.25
CA SER A 216 -31.74 1.58 3.80
C SER A 216 -31.43 2.97 3.25
N LEU A 217 -30.17 3.23 2.89
CA LEU A 217 -29.84 4.36 2.00
C LEU A 217 -30.66 4.15 0.72
N ARG A 218 -31.67 5.01 0.53
CA ARG A 218 -32.35 5.20 -0.75
C ARG A 218 -31.37 5.74 -1.79
#